data_AF-A0A497FGL4-F1
#
_entry.id   AF-A0A497FGL4-F1
#
_cell.length_a   1.000
_cell.length_b   1.000
_cell.length_c   1.000
_cell.angle_alpha   90.00
_cell.angle_beta   90.00
_cell.angle_gamma   90.00
#
_symmetry.space_group_name_H-M   'P 1'
#
loop_
_entity.id
_entity.type
_entity.pdbx_description
1 polymer ?
#
loop_
_entity_poly.entity_id
_entity_poly.type
_entity_poly.pdbx_seq_one_letter_code
_entity_poly.pdbx_strand_id
1 'polypeptide(L)'
;MREDSRSKLLTFVSHCILNQNSVVKGRAVAKGVLKEIIEVFIELGIGIIQLPCPETGYIGLKRFWHTREQYDNIGFREYCHRLAEEAADLALEYERNGYRILAIVGIKRSPSCGVRETTLGWRGGDPRKAGEYRRVKGTGVFM
;
A
#
# COMPACT_ATOMS: atom_id res chain seq x y z
N MET A 1 38.21 13.33 4.23
CA MET A 1 37.22 12.23 4.23
C MET A 1 35.86 12.88 4.46
N ARG A 2 34.91 12.81 3.51
CA ARG A 2 33.57 13.40 3.71
C ARG A 2 32.83 12.54 4.75
N GLU A 3 32.22 13.18 5.74
CA GLU A 3 31.30 12.52 6.65
C GLU A 3 30.07 12.01 5.91
N ASP A 4 29.57 10.84 6.34
CA ASP A 4 28.37 10.23 5.80
C ASP A 4 27.14 11.03 6.23
N SER A 5 26.44 11.63 5.26
CA SER A 5 25.31 12.53 5.49
C SER A 5 23.94 11.83 5.54
N ARG A 6 23.90 10.49 5.56
CA ARG A 6 22.63 9.73 5.58
C ARG A 6 21.92 9.92 6.93
N SER A 7 20.64 10.30 6.89
CA SER A 7 19.78 10.38 8.08
C SER A 7 19.50 9.02 8.75
N LYS A 8 19.59 7.94 7.96
CA LYS A 8 19.25 6.56 8.34
C LYS A 8 17.79 6.37 8.77
N LEU A 9 16.90 7.32 8.46
CA LEU A 9 15.47 7.24 8.73
C LEU A 9 14.74 6.75 7.48
N LEU A 10 13.88 5.74 7.62
CA LEU A 10 13.18 5.12 6.49
C LEU A 10 11.69 4.93 6.78
N THR A 11 10.87 4.93 5.74
CA THR A 11 9.43 4.62 5.83
C THR A 11 8.99 3.82 4.61
N PHE A 12 8.22 2.76 4.85
CA PHE A 12 7.60 1.98 3.80
C PHE A 12 6.28 2.63 3.38
N VAL A 13 6.03 2.76 2.08
CA VAL A 13 4.83 3.43 1.56
C VAL A 13 4.11 2.57 0.53
N SER A 14 2.78 2.56 0.58
CA SER A 14 1.97 1.91 -0.44
C SER A 14 2.23 2.53 -1.82
N HIS A 15 2.39 1.67 -2.83
CA HIS A 15 2.73 2.05 -4.21
C HIS A 15 2.01 3.29 -4.75
N CYS A 16 0.69 3.39 -4.53
CA CYS A 16 -0.10 4.47 -5.09
C CYS A 16 0.20 5.86 -4.48
N ILE A 17 0.89 5.95 -3.34
CA ILE A 17 1.43 7.23 -2.85
C ILE A 17 2.46 7.79 -3.83
N LEU A 18 3.26 6.90 -4.43
CA LEU A 18 4.29 7.24 -5.41
C LEU A 18 3.79 7.17 -6.86
N ASN A 19 2.71 6.44 -7.12
CA ASN A 19 2.18 6.26 -8.48
C ASN A 19 0.66 6.01 -8.52
N GLN A 20 -0.11 7.09 -8.62
CA GLN A 20 -1.56 7.12 -8.75
C GLN A 20 -2.08 6.44 -10.02
N ASN A 21 -1.24 6.17 -11.03
CA ASN A 21 -1.64 5.40 -12.21
C ASN A 21 -1.98 3.94 -11.90
N SER A 22 -1.65 3.44 -10.70
CA SER A 22 -2.03 2.12 -10.19
C SER A 22 -3.41 2.06 -9.53
N VAL A 23 -3.99 3.23 -9.26
CA VAL A 23 -5.32 3.34 -8.63
C VAL A 23 -6.38 2.94 -9.66
N VAL A 24 -7.44 2.28 -9.19
CA VAL A 24 -8.58 1.95 -10.04
C VAL A 24 -9.08 3.18 -10.81
N LYS A 25 -9.42 2.96 -12.08
CA LYS A 25 -9.89 4.03 -12.98
C LYS A 25 -11.00 4.86 -12.33
N GLY A 26 -10.88 6.19 -12.45
CA GLY A 26 -11.85 7.15 -11.89
C GLY A 26 -11.68 7.45 -10.40
N ARG A 27 -10.68 6.89 -9.70
CA ARG A 27 -10.42 7.19 -8.27
C ARG A 27 -9.05 7.80 -7.96
N ALA A 28 -8.21 8.05 -8.97
CA ALA A 28 -6.95 8.74 -8.77
C ALA A 28 -7.20 10.20 -8.35
N VAL A 29 -6.42 10.69 -7.38
CA VAL A 29 -6.54 12.07 -6.86
C VAL A 29 -5.36 12.97 -7.24
N ALA A 30 -4.32 12.40 -7.84
CA ALA A 30 -3.20 13.15 -8.43
C ALA A 30 -2.75 12.49 -9.74
N LYS A 31 -1.97 13.23 -10.55
CA LYS A 31 -1.47 12.76 -11.86
C LYS A 31 -0.43 11.65 -11.74
N GLY A 32 0.30 11.58 -10.63
CA GLY A 32 1.39 10.63 -10.44
C GLY A 32 1.68 10.42 -8.96
N VAL A 33 2.45 11.31 -8.36
CA VAL A 33 2.81 11.24 -6.94
C VAL A 33 1.80 12.03 -6.09
N LEU A 34 1.50 11.54 -4.88
CA LEU A 34 0.84 12.35 -3.83
C LEU A 34 1.87 13.30 -3.22
N LYS A 35 2.04 14.44 -3.89
CA LYS A 35 3.13 15.40 -3.65
C LYS A 35 3.23 15.81 -2.18
N GLU A 36 2.10 16.11 -1.56
CA GLU A 36 2.00 16.61 -0.19
C GLU A 36 2.55 15.59 0.83
N ILE A 37 2.42 14.30 0.56
CA ILE A 37 2.98 13.24 1.42
C ILE A 37 4.50 13.16 1.23
N ILE A 38 4.97 13.31 -0.01
CA ILE A 38 6.39 13.20 -0.33
C ILE A 38 7.18 14.40 0.17
N GLU A 39 6.61 15.60 0.11
CA GLU A 39 7.23 16.81 0.65
C GLU A 39 7.50 16.66 2.16
N VAL A 40 6.59 16.08 2.93
CA VAL A 40 6.81 15.79 4.36
C VAL A 40 8.02 14.86 4.57
N PHE A 41 8.17 13.81 3.77
CA PHE A 41 9.34 12.93 3.91
C PHE A 41 10.65 13.62 3.53
N ILE A 42 10.63 14.47 2.50
CA ILE A 42 11.81 15.25 2.08
C ILE A 42 12.23 16.22 3.19
N GLU A 43 11.29 17.00 3.72
CA GLU A 43 11.55 18.00 4.77
C GLU A 43 12.11 17.37 6.06
N LEU A 44 11.64 16.15 6.39
CA LEU A 44 12.10 15.40 7.56
C LEU A 44 13.36 14.56 7.29
N GLY A 45 13.90 14.58 6.06
CA GLY A 45 15.06 13.77 5.67
C GLY A 45 14.80 12.26 5.75
N ILE A 46 13.57 11.81 5.52
CA ILE A 46 13.14 10.41 5.59
C ILE A 46 13.27 9.76 4.20
N GLY A 47 14.02 8.67 4.11
CA GLY A 47 14.07 7.84 2.91
C GLY A 47 12.81 7.00 2.75
N ILE A 48 12.42 6.73 1.51
CA ILE A 48 11.17 6.06 1.17
C ILE A 48 11.48 4.69 0.57
N ILE A 49 10.85 3.64 1.11
CA ILE A 49 10.84 2.31 0.51
C ILE A 49 9.45 2.04 -0.05
N GLN A 50 9.36 1.74 -1.35
CA GLN A 50 8.09 1.44 -1.99
C GLN A 50 7.64 0.01 -1.67
N LEU A 51 6.43 -0.14 -1.13
CA LEU A 51 5.74 -1.43 -1.12
C LEU A 51 5.07 -1.65 -2.48
N PRO A 52 5.17 -2.86 -3.06
CA PRO A 52 4.49 -3.20 -4.31
C PRO A 52 2.96 -3.07 -4.17
N CYS A 53 2.27 -2.77 -5.28
CA CYS A 53 0.81 -2.75 -5.29
C CYS A 53 0.26 -4.17 -5.43
N PRO A 54 -0.33 -4.77 -4.39
CA PRO A 54 -0.79 -6.16 -4.48
C PRO A 54 -1.91 -6.31 -5.52
N GLU A 55 -2.82 -5.33 -5.61
CA GLU A 55 -3.95 -5.33 -6.55
C GLU A 55 -3.48 -5.29 -8.01
N THR A 56 -2.44 -4.49 -8.30
CA THR A 56 -1.89 -4.37 -9.66
C THR A 56 -1.07 -5.59 -10.02
N GLY A 57 -0.23 -6.09 -9.12
CA GLY A 57 0.61 -7.26 -9.41
C GLY A 57 -0.18 -8.56 -9.53
N TYR A 58 -1.33 -8.68 -8.86
CA TYR A 58 -2.16 -9.88 -8.92
C TYR A 58 -3.23 -9.84 -10.02
N ILE A 59 -4.01 -8.75 -10.12
CA ILE A 59 -5.14 -8.65 -11.07
C ILE A 59 -4.79 -7.81 -12.31
N GLY A 60 -3.85 -6.88 -12.20
CA GLY A 60 -3.51 -5.92 -13.25
C GLY A 60 -4.36 -4.65 -13.26
N LEU A 61 -3.99 -3.73 -14.16
CA LEU A 61 -4.58 -2.37 -14.22
C LEU A 61 -6.00 -2.31 -14.82
N LYS A 62 -6.45 -3.36 -15.51
CA LYS A 62 -7.78 -3.41 -16.13
C LYS A 62 -8.90 -3.77 -15.15
N ARG A 63 -8.58 -3.92 -13.86
CA ARG A 63 -9.54 -4.23 -12.77
C ARG A 63 -10.53 -3.10 -12.50
N PHE A 64 -11.69 -3.45 -11.95
CA PHE A 64 -12.59 -2.53 -11.27
C PHE A 64 -12.32 -2.52 -9.76
N TRP A 65 -13.14 -1.81 -8.99
CA TRP A 65 -12.98 -1.70 -7.55
C TRP A 65 -13.42 -3.01 -6.87
N HIS A 66 -12.70 -3.45 -5.84
CA HIS A 66 -13.06 -4.63 -5.07
C HIS A 66 -13.17 -4.26 -3.58
N THR A 67 -13.90 -5.09 -2.82
CA THR A 67 -13.90 -5.07 -1.36
C THR A 67 -12.83 -6.01 -0.82
N ARG A 68 -12.57 -5.94 0.48
CA ARG A 68 -11.67 -6.89 1.14
C ARG A 68 -12.15 -8.32 0.97
N GLU A 69 -13.45 -8.60 1.01
CA GLU A 69 -14.00 -9.96 0.87
C GLU A 69 -13.69 -10.59 -0.49
N GLN A 70 -13.60 -9.78 -1.55
CA GLN A 70 -13.24 -10.27 -2.88
C GLN A 70 -11.75 -10.58 -3.00
N TYR A 71 -10.91 -9.78 -2.33
CA TYR A 71 -9.47 -10.02 -2.25
C TYR A 71 -9.08 -11.08 -1.19
N ASP A 72 -9.92 -11.33 -0.20
CA ASP A 72 -9.68 -12.29 0.88
C ASP A 72 -9.93 -13.73 0.40
N ASN A 73 -9.10 -14.16 -0.55
CA ASN A 73 -9.07 -15.50 -1.11
C ASN A 73 -7.66 -16.10 -1.00
N ILE A 74 -7.55 -17.42 -1.17
CA ILE A 74 -6.31 -18.18 -0.96
C ILE A 74 -5.16 -17.61 -1.81
N GLY A 75 -5.35 -17.49 -3.12
CA GLY A 75 -4.28 -17.07 -4.03
C GLY A 75 -3.80 -15.63 -3.80
N PHE A 76 -4.72 -14.70 -3.50
CA PHE A 76 -4.32 -13.32 -3.20
C PHE A 76 -3.64 -13.19 -1.84
N ARG A 77 -4.05 -13.99 -0.84
CA ARG A 77 -3.38 -14.04 0.47
C ARG A 77 -1.95 -14.56 0.36
N GLU A 78 -1.75 -15.66 -0.35
CA GLU A 78 -0.41 -16.22 -0.58
C GLU A 78 0.49 -15.24 -1.35
N TYR A 79 -0.09 -14.54 -2.34
CA TYR A 79 0.61 -13.49 -3.05
C TYR A 79 1.00 -12.32 -2.12
N CYS A 80 0.07 -11.82 -1.31
CA CYS A 80 0.35 -10.75 -0.35
C CYS A 80 1.37 -11.18 0.72
N HIS A 81 1.33 -12.43 1.17
CA HIS A 81 2.28 -12.97 2.14
C HIS A 81 3.71 -12.88 1.62
N ARG A 82 3.96 -13.32 0.38
CA ARG A 82 5.29 -13.24 -0.23
C ARG A 82 5.80 -11.80 -0.33
N LEU A 83 4.93 -10.87 -0.76
CA LEU A 83 5.29 -9.45 -0.81
C LEU A 83 5.61 -8.87 0.57
N ALA A 84 4.89 -9.32 1.60
CA ALA A 84 5.09 -8.85 2.98
C ALA A 84 6.39 -9.42 3.56
N GLU A 85 6.72 -10.67 3.24
CA GLU A 85 7.98 -11.33 3.60
C GLU A 85 9.17 -10.60 2.97
N GLU A 86 9.14 -10.33 1.65
CA GLU A 86 10.19 -9.55 0.97
C GLU A 86 10.38 -8.15 1.59
N ALA A 87 9.28 -7.47 1.95
CA ALA A 87 9.34 -6.16 2.59
C ALA A 87 9.90 -6.24 4.02
N ALA A 88 9.54 -7.28 4.77
CA ALA A 88 10.04 -7.52 6.12
C ALA A 88 11.53 -7.84 6.12
N ASP A 89 12.00 -8.69 5.21
CA ASP A 89 13.42 -9.02 5.05
C ASP A 89 14.24 -7.77 4.73
N LEU A 90 13.75 -6.91 3.83
CA LEU A 90 14.40 -5.64 3.51
C LEU A 90 14.44 -4.69 4.72
N ALA A 91 13.35 -4.62 5.49
CA ALA A 91 13.30 -3.81 6.72
C ALA A 91 14.35 -4.29 7.74
N LEU A 92 14.43 -5.61 7.96
CA LEU A 92 15.39 -6.23 8.87
C LEU A 92 16.84 -5.96 8.43
N GLU A 93 17.14 -6.03 7.13
CA GLU A 93 18.47 -5.71 6.62
C GLU A 93 18.86 -4.26 6.93
N TYR A 94 17.96 -3.31 6.73
CA TYR A 94 18.21 -1.91 7.11
C TYR A 94 18.44 -1.74 8.61
N GLU A 95 17.59 -2.34 9.45
CA GLU A 95 17.73 -2.25 10.91
C GLU A 95 19.05 -2.85 11.39
N ARG A 96 19.49 -3.98 10.84
CA ARG A 96 20.79 -4.60 11.13
C ARG A 96 21.98 -3.70 10.79
N ASN A 97 21.81 -2.78 9.84
CA ASN A 97 22.83 -1.81 9.43
C ASN A 97 22.64 -0.42 10.11
N GLY A 98 21.87 -0.36 11.20
CA GLY A 98 21.71 0.84 12.03
C GLY A 98 20.77 1.89 11.44
N TYR A 99 19.88 1.49 10.53
CA TYR A 99 18.77 2.33 10.09
C TYR A 99 17.56 2.15 11.00
N ARG A 100 16.67 3.14 10.98
CA ARG A 100 15.42 3.11 11.73
C ARG A 100 14.24 3.15 10.77
N ILE A 101 13.40 2.12 10.82
CA ILE A 101 12.11 2.12 10.14
C ILE A 101 11.10 2.87 11.02
N LEU A 102 10.60 4.00 10.53
CA LEU A 102 9.71 4.87 11.30
C LEU A 102 8.23 4.47 11.19
N ALA A 103 7.81 4.04 10.01
CA ALA A 103 6.40 3.73 9.74
C ALA A 103 6.21 2.86 8.50
N ILE A 104 5.00 2.29 8.41
CA ILE A 104 4.39 1.77 7.18
C ILE A 104 3.17 2.62 6.88
N VAL A 105 3.13 3.24 5.69
CA VAL A 105 2.05 4.14 5.26
C VAL A 105 1.17 3.43 4.24
N GLY A 106 -0.01 3.03 4.71
CA GLY A 106 -1.08 2.44 3.90
C GLY A 106 -2.04 3.47 3.33
N ILE A 107 -3.04 2.98 2.58
CA ILE A 107 -4.14 3.80 2.05
C ILE A 107 -5.40 3.52 2.86
N LYS A 108 -5.91 4.56 3.51
CA LYS A 108 -7.16 4.50 4.27
C LYS A 108 -8.29 3.90 3.42
N ARG A 109 -9.01 2.91 3.98
CA ARG A 109 -10.13 2.20 3.35
C ARG A 109 -9.76 1.36 2.13
N SER A 110 -8.47 1.16 1.84
CA SER A 110 -8.09 0.19 0.81
C SER A 110 -8.43 -1.24 1.29
N PRO A 111 -8.97 -2.08 0.40
CA PRO A 111 -9.22 -3.48 0.71
C PRO A 111 -7.93 -4.31 0.84
N SER A 112 -6.80 -3.79 0.33
CA SER A 112 -5.50 -4.45 0.38
C SER A 112 -4.52 -3.70 1.30
N CYS A 113 -4.38 -2.39 1.12
CA CYS A 113 -3.39 -1.54 1.79
C CYS A 113 -3.95 -0.75 2.99
N GLY A 114 -5.15 -1.08 3.49
CA GLY A 114 -5.75 -0.41 4.64
C GLY A 114 -5.06 -0.81 5.95
N VAL A 115 -4.63 0.16 6.77
CA VAL A 115 -3.92 -0.13 8.05
C VAL A 115 -4.89 -0.24 9.24
N ARG A 116 -5.94 0.58 9.27
CA ARG A 116 -6.90 0.63 10.40
C ARG A 116 -8.35 0.50 9.98
N GLU A 117 -8.64 0.80 8.72
CA GLU A 117 -9.97 0.79 8.15
C GLU A 117 -9.92 0.19 6.74
N THR A 118 -10.93 -0.61 6.42
CA THR A 118 -11.10 -1.29 5.12
C THR A 118 -12.58 -1.32 4.71
N THR A 119 -12.90 -1.98 3.59
CA THR A 119 -14.25 -2.02 2.99
C THR A 119 -14.78 -3.45 2.85
N LEU A 120 -16.02 -3.66 3.26
CA LEU A 120 -16.77 -4.93 3.11
C LEU A 120 -18.14 -4.66 2.48
N GLY A 121 -18.86 -5.70 2.09
CA GLY A 121 -20.29 -5.64 1.78
C GLY A 121 -20.66 -6.10 0.38
N TRP A 122 -19.71 -6.11 -0.56
CA TRP A 122 -19.94 -6.65 -1.89
C TRP A 122 -19.07 -7.88 -2.12
N ARG A 123 -19.73 -9.05 -2.22
CA ARG A 123 -19.10 -10.38 -2.32
C ARG A 123 -19.04 -10.94 -3.74
N GLY A 124 -19.42 -10.15 -4.74
CA GLY A 124 -19.49 -10.57 -6.15
C GLY A 124 -20.89 -10.43 -6.76
N GLY A 125 -21.04 -10.91 -7.99
CA GLY A 125 -22.25 -10.75 -8.79
C GLY A 125 -22.11 -9.67 -9.86
N ASP A 126 -23.24 -9.21 -10.40
CA ASP A 126 -23.27 -8.21 -11.49
C ASP A 126 -22.73 -6.85 -11.01
N PRO A 127 -21.61 -6.33 -11.58
CA PRO A 127 -21.06 -5.04 -11.20
C PRO A 127 -22.04 -3.87 -11.35
N ARG A 128 -23.05 -3.99 -12.21
CA ARG A 128 -24.09 -2.96 -12.39
C ARG A 128 -25.06 -2.90 -11.22
N LYS A 129 -25.14 -3.98 -10.42
CA LYS A 129 -25.95 -4.09 -9.21
C LYS A 129 -25.11 -3.95 -7.94
N ALA A 130 -23.83 -3.61 -8.08
CA ALA A 130 -22.96 -3.44 -6.96
C ALA A 130 -23.44 -2.26 -6.11
N GLY A 131 -23.87 -2.57 -4.88
CA GLY A 131 -24.38 -1.59 -3.93
C GLY A 131 -23.27 -0.90 -3.14
N GLU A 132 -23.66 -0.14 -2.14
CA GLU A 132 -22.71 0.52 -1.23
C GLU A 132 -21.93 -0.50 -0.40
N TYR A 133 -20.61 -0.29 -0.33
CA TYR A 133 -19.75 -1.01 0.60
C TYR A 133 -19.70 -0.28 1.94
N ARG A 134 -19.68 -1.04 3.03
CA ARG A 134 -19.54 -0.51 4.39
C ARG A 134 -18.08 -0.37 4.78
N ARG A 135 -17.79 0.69 5.54
CA ARG A 135 -16.48 0.93 6.16
C ARG A 135 -16.44 0.17 7.47
N VAL A 136 -15.36 -0.57 7.68
CA VAL A 136 -15.16 -1.32 8.94
C VAL A 136 -13.75 -1.08 9.46
N LYS A 137 -13.58 -1.23 10.78
CA LYS A 137 -12.25 -1.29 11.39
C LYS A 137 -11.58 -2.61 10.99
N GLY A 138 -10.28 -2.56 10.72
CA GLY A 138 -9.47 -3.71 10.32
C GLY A 138 -8.48 -3.38 9.21
N THR A 139 -7.57 -4.31 8.95
CA THR A 139 -6.57 -4.18 7.89
C THR A 139 -7.09 -4.69 6.55
N GLY A 140 -6.51 -4.18 5.46
CA GLY A 140 -6.61 -4.81 4.16
C GLY A 140 -5.79 -6.11 4.11
N VAL A 141 -5.97 -6.91 3.06
CA VAL A 141 -5.36 -8.26 3.01
C VAL A 141 -3.83 -8.25 3.03
N PHE A 142 -3.18 -7.17 2.56
CA PHE A 142 -1.72 -7.05 2.51
C PHE A 142 -1.10 -6.44 3.77
N MET A 143 -1.92 -5.83 4.64
CA MET A 143 -1.45 -5.09 5.83
C MET A 143 -1.79 -5.80 7.14
#